data_AF-A0A0G1PML6-F1
#
_entry.id   AF-A0A0G1PML6-F1
#
_cell.length_a   1.000
_cell.length_b   1.000
_cell.length_c   1.000
_cell.angle_alpha   90.00
_cell.angle_beta   90.00
_cell.angle_gamma   90.00
#
_symmetry.space_group_name_H-M   'P 1'
#
loop_
_entity.id
_entity.type
_entity.pdbx_description
1 polymer ?
#
loop_
_entity_poly.entity_id
_entity_poly.type
_entity_poly.pdbx_seq_one_letter_code
_entity_poly.pdbx_strand_id
1 'polypeptide(L)' 'MVDGVVKKFEKKLEISGIGYQASVQGGDLVLKIGFTHPVAIVIPDGVEVKVEKNIVVITGRDKEAVGQFAAS' A
#
# COMPACT_ATOMS: atom_id res chain seq x y z
N MET A 1 -6.32 22.33 10.86
CA MET A 1 -7.03 21.52 9.83
C MET A 1 -7.53 20.26 10.52
N VAL A 2 -8.85 20.17 10.75
CA VAL A 2 -9.49 19.23 11.71
C VAL A 2 -10.22 18.07 11.04
N ASP A 3 -10.28 18.03 9.70
CA ASP A 3 -11.03 17.00 8.96
C ASP A 3 -10.27 15.67 8.72
N GLY A 4 -8.95 15.64 8.93
CA GLY A 4 -8.13 14.45 8.60
C GLY A 4 -8.17 13.32 9.63
N VAL A 5 -8.62 13.58 10.87
CA VAL A 5 -8.57 12.60 11.97
C VAL A 5 -9.81 11.71 11.99
N VAL A 6 -10.93 12.18 11.40
CA VAL A 6 -12.23 11.50 11.46
C VAL A 6 -12.47 10.59 10.25
N LYS A 7 -11.92 10.94 9.07
CA LYS A 7 -12.03 10.13 7.86
C LYS A 7 -10.67 9.53 7.52
N LYS A 8 -10.54 8.21 7.73
CA LYS A 8 -9.37 7.44 7.25
C LYS A 8 -9.19 7.70 5.76
N PHE A 9 -7.99 8.11 5.35
CA PHE A 9 -7.68 8.30 3.94
C PHE A 9 -7.45 6.94 3.30
N GLU A 10 -8.13 6.68 2.18
CA GLU A 10 -8.01 5.46 1.38
C GLU A 10 -7.43 5.83 0.01
N LYS A 11 -6.42 5.08 -0.44
CA LYS A 11 -5.89 5.15 -1.79
C LYS A 11 -5.87 3.73 -2.37
N LYS A 12 -6.62 3.55 -3.46
CA LYS A 12 -6.66 2.28 -4.20
C LYS A 12 -5.70 2.40 -5.38
N LEU A 13 -4.78 1.46 -5.48
CA LEU A 13 -3.90 1.28 -6.61
C LEU A 13 -4.20 -0.07 -7.24
N GLU A 14 -4.41 -0.07 -8.56
CA GLU A 14 -4.58 -1.29 -9.32
C GLU A 14 -3.25 -1.67 -9.97
N ILE A 15 -2.84 -2.91 -9.77
CA ILE A 15 -1.69 -3.52 -10.43
C ILE A 15 -2.20 -4.08 -11.75
N SER A 16 -1.82 -3.43 -12.85
CA SER A 16 -2.15 -3.89 -14.20
C SER A 16 -0.91 -4.52 -14.83
N GLY A 17 -0.90 -5.86 -14.91
CA GLY A 17 0.11 -6.61 -15.65
C GLY A 17 0.04 -8.12 -15.42
N ILE A 18 0.45 -8.86 -16.44
CA ILE A 18 0.45 -10.32 -16.46
C ILE A 18 1.64 -10.86 -15.65
N GLY A 19 1.35 -11.57 -14.56
CA GLY A 19 2.37 -12.17 -13.68
C GLY A 19 2.77 -11.32 -12.47
N TYR A 20 2.08 -10.20 -12.23
CA TYR A 20 2.32 -9.38 -11.04
C TYR A 20 1.53 -9.90 -9.83
N GLN A 21 2.22 -10.01 -8.70
CA GLN A 21 1.62 -10.36 -7.41
C GLN A 21 2.04 -9.36 -6.35
N ALA A 22 1.07 -8.87 -5.58
CA ALA A 22 1.34 -8.21 -4.31
C ALA A 22 0.92 -9.14 -3.17
N SER A 23 1.62 -9.08 -2.03
CA SER A 23 1.27 -9.84 -0.84
C SER A 23 1.71 -9.07 0.40
N VAL A 24 0.86 -9.01 1.42
CA VAL A 24 1.24 -8.48 2.73
C VAL A 24 1.76 -9.64 3.58
N GLN A 25 3.00 -9.55 4.04
CA GLN A 25 3.62 -10.53 4.93
C GLN A 25 4.08 -9.83 6.20
N GLY A 26 3.46 -10.14 7.34
CA GLY A 26 3.98 -9.75 8.66
C GLY A 26 4.06 -8.24 8.95
N GLY A 27 3.45 -7.38 8.14
CA GLY A 27 3.62 -5.92 8.23
C GLY A 27 4.44 -5.33 7.08
N ASP A 28 4.94 -6.16 6.17
CA ASP A 28 5.64 -5.76 4.96
C ASP A 28 4.79 -6.00 3.72
N LEU A 29 4.74 -5.03 2.81
CA LEU A 29 4.14 -5.17 1.50
C LEU A 29 5.19 -5.71 0.51
N VAL A 30 5.03 -6.95 0.08
CA VAL A 30 5.91 -7.61 -0.89
C VAL A 30 5.30 -7.52 -2.29
N LEU A 31 5.96 -6.82 -3.20
CA LEU A 31 5.62 -6.74 -4.61
C LEU A 31 6.53 -7.65 -5.44
N LYS A 32 5.91 -8.54 -6.19
CA LYS A 32 6.49 -9.38 -7.23
C LYS A 32 5.94 -8.93 -8.57
N ILE A 33 6.51 -7.83 -9.08
CA ILE A 33 6.10 -7.22 -10.36
C ILE A 33 7.08 -7.57 -11.49
N GLY A 34 7.47 -8.85 -11.62
CA GLY A 34 8.40 -9.29 -12.68
C GLY A 34 9.86 -8.84 -12.51
N PHE A 35 10.21 -8.24 -11.37
CA PHE A 35 11.60 -8.00 -10.99
C PHE A 35 12.26 -9.30 -10.52
N THR A 36 13.57 -9.43 -10.77
CA THR A 36 14.38 -10.58 -10.35
C THR A 36 14.38 -10.77 -8.82
N HIS A 37 14.18 -9.70 -8.06
CA HIS A 37 14.08 -9.74 -6.60
C HIS A 37 12.74 -9.16 -6.13
N PRO A 38 12.09 -9.79 -5.13
CA PRO A 38 10.88 -9.25 -4.53
C PRO A 38 11.19 -7.94 -3.80
N VAL A 39 10.36 -6.92 -4.01
CA VAL A 39 10.47 -5.64 -3.30
C VAL A 39 9.60 -5.74 -2.05
N ALA A 40 10.22 -5.71 -0.86
CA ALA A 40 9.52 -5.66 0.41
C ALA A 40 9.54 -4.22 0.95
N ILE A 41 8.36 -3.68 1.25
CA ILE A 41 8.18 -2.33 1.78
C ILE A 41 7.58 -2.43 3.18
N VAL A 42 8.30 -1.93 4.18
CA VAL A 42 7.84 -1.95 5.58
C VAL A 42 6.68 -0.97 5.74
N ILE A 43 5.53 -1.42 6.23
CA ILE A 43 4.37 -0.54 6.45
C ILE A 43 4.64 0.29 7.72
N PRO A 44 4.64 1.64 7.63
CA PRO A 44 4.87 2.49 8.79
C PRO A 44 3.64 2.52 9.72
N ASP A 45 3.91 2.77 11.00
CA ASP A 45 2.89 2.84 12.05
C ASP A 45 1.88 3.97 11.75
N GLY A 46 0.60 3.63 11.57
CA GLY A 46 -0.47 4.56 11.20
C GLY A 46 -0.97 4.46 9.76
N VAL A 47 -0.38 3.57 8.95
CA VAL A 47 -0.85 3.17 7.62
C VAL A 47 -1.16 1.66 7.65
N GLU A 48 -2.24 1.26 7.00
CA GLU A 48 -2.71 -0.12 6.90
C GLU A 48 -2.88 -0.44 5.42
N VAL A 49 -2.19 -1.47 4.94
CA VAL A 49 -2.22 -1.88 3.53
C VAL A 49 -2.97 -3.20 3.40
N LYS A 50 -3.94 -3.24 2.50
CA LYS A 50 -4.66 -4.44 2.09
C LYS A 50 -4.36 -4.76 0.65
N VAL A 51 -4.08 -6.02 0.37
CA VAL A 51 -3.88 -6.50 -1.00
C VAL A 51 -4.99 -7.48 -1.33
N GLU A 52 -5.74 -7.17 -2.38
CA GLU A 52 -6.83 -7.99 -2.89
C GLU A 52 -6.52 -8.38 -4.35
N LYS A 53 -5.80 -9.51 -4.51
CA LYS A 53 -5.29 -10.05 -5.79
C LYS A 53 -4.41 -9.08 -6.59
N ASN A 54 -5.03 -8.11 -7.27
CA ASN A 54 -4.38 -7.08 -8.08
C ASN A 54 -4.64 -5.66 -7.55
N ILE A 55 -5.46 -5.49 -6.52
CA ILE A 55 -5.80 -4.16 -5.99
C ILE A 55 -5.10 -4.00 -4.65
N VAL A 56 -4.25 -2.97 -4.54
CA VAL A 56 -3.61 -2.56 -3.29
C VAL A 56 -4.41 -1.39 -2.74
N VAL A 57 -5.03 -1.59 -1.59
CA VAL A 57 -5.77 -0.57 -0.86
C VAL A 57 -4.92 -0.12 0.32
N ILE A 58 -4.44 1.12 0.27
CA ILE A 58 -3.66 1.73 1.34
C ILE A 58 -4.60 2.65 2.12
N THR A 59 -4.74 2.41 3.41
CA THR A 59 -5.55 3.23 4.31
C THR A 59 -4.70 3.82 5.41
N GLY A 60 -4.96 5.05 5.86
CA GLY A 60 -4.17 5.62 6.95
C GLY A 60 -4.81 6.84 7.57
N ARG A 61 -4.24 7.24 8.70
CA ARG A 61 -4.67 8.44 9.45
C ARG A 61 -4.16 9.74 8.81
N ASP A 62 -3.09 9.65 8.03
CA ASP A 62 -2.43 10.79 7.42
C ASP A 62 -2.35 10.63 5.89
N LYS A 63 -2.86 11.62 5.15
CA LYS A 63 -2.89 11.60 3.68
C LYS A 63 -1.50 11.75 3.07
N GLU A 64 -0.60 12.49 3.71
CA GLU A 64 0.76 12.68 3.22
C GLU A 64 1.54 11.38 3.41
N ALA A 65 1.41 10.73 4.57
CA ALA A 65 2.04 9.42 4.80
C ALA A 65 1.51 8.33 3.85
N VAL A 66 0.19 8.23 3.66
CA VAL A 66 -0.43 7.31 2.69
C VAL A 66 -0.01 7.63 1.26
N GLY A 67 0.06 8.91 0.92
CA GLY A 67 0.45 9.38 -0.41
C GLY A 67 1.91 9.09 -0.72
N GLN A 68 2.80 9.30 0.25
CA GLN A 68 4.23 9.04 0.16
C GLN A 68 4.50 7.54 0.08
N PHE A 69 3.88 6.73 0.95
CA PHE A 69 3.99 5.26 0.93
C PHE A 69 3.43 4.65 -0.37
N ALA A 70 2.39 5.24 -0.94
CA ALA A 70 1.83 4.81 -2.23
C ALA A 70 2.70 5.21 -3.44
N ALA A 71 3.62 6.17 -3.28
CA ALA A 71 4.46 6.69 -4.36
C ALA A 71 5.87 6.11 -4.34
N SER A 72 6.35 5.68 -3.17
CA SER A 72 7.67 5.10 -2.92
C SER A 72 7.71 3.59 -3.14
#